data_AF-A0A1K0IMK4-F1
#
_entry.id   AF-A0A1K0IMK4-F1
#
_cell.length_a   1.000
_cell.length_b   1.000
_cell.length_c   1.000
_cell.angle_alpha   90.00
_cell.angle_beta   90.00
_cell.angle_gamma   90.00
#
_symmetry.space_group_name_H-M   'P 1'
#
loop_
_entity.id
_entity.type
_entity.pdbx_description
1 polymer ?
#
loop_
_entity_poly.entity_id
_entity_poly.type
_entity_poly.pdbx_seq_one_letter_code
_entity_poly.pdbx_strand_id
1 'polypeptide(L)'
;MNKTHRKVLRHRAVGLRASCLAALVALGIIAAHAAPLPAGPDQNPYLARSYNNQTHWNDAATDSTPFAMPRGAFEVTPGSVDLIPNESGSLPLVADRVRGTDVYWWWSGFGLRKIVSEDDKLVEVARVDLPVKLPDFRPVTPAERRGQAKAVQGYLDARDEQGLLNYMKSQPNRMLTSGEDQLANGAVYSLLTSDDRFFGCSGRQIFRIDQENPKDPRSAMKAPRTLVLPDNLFDNARARRGTRIPVDVLLGMGMTYNGYLVLNTLGGKVITVNRDTLEVMDVYSVAGSDELFLNSFATGPEAGGGAVYVASNTTMYRLVVDKAGKLHSDAASGAWQSPYERGVRMPAPKLADGTGSTPTLMGFGAKQDKLVVITDGASKMNLVAFWRDGIPAGWKQKPGAMSPRIADQIQVDMGPGLKVVQSEQSVAAFGDYAFVVNNMANDDTPQLHGTHQYVSMLTGATRPGPTGVATFKWDQKAHGWKAQWVRPDVSSISVVPMISGAGHMAVTDGYFAGKWNDRYYIGMDLDTGKTVMTIRTGSDPIFNGMYAPVKIDPKGRLFYGAAFGLVRLDTTKMKQVGPVTSAVQGTAGR
;
A
#
# COMPACT_ATOMS: atom_id res chain seq x y z
N MET A 1 -59.81 -60.96 -64.65
CA MET A 1 -60.92 -60.03 -64.33
C MET A 1 -60.39 -58.89 -63.47
N ASN A 2 -60.71 -57.67 -63.88
CA ASN A 2 -60.75 -56.38 -63.19
C ASN A 2 -60.20 -56.17 -61.75
N LYS A 3 -59.62 -54.96 -61.59
CA LYS A 3 -59.66 -54.05 -60.40
C LYS A 3 -58.75 -54.44 -59.21
N THR A 4 -57.92 -53.62 -58.54
CA THR A 4 -57.60 -52.17 -58.54
C THR A 4 -56.32 -51.96 -57.67
N HIS A 5 -55.46 -50.99 -58.04
CA HIS A 5 -54.49 -50.13 -57.28
C HIS A 5 -53.89 -50.52 -55.91
N ARG A 6 -52.69 -50.05 -55.48
CA ARG A 6 -51.39 -49.54 -55.99
C ARG A 6 -50.66 -49.01 -54.74
N LYS A 7 -49.37 -49.33 -54.51
CA LYS A 7 -48.35 -48.51 -53.79
C LYS A 7 -46.98 -49.18 -54.00
N VAL A 8 -46.26 -48.87 -55.08
CA VAL A 8 -45.28 -47.78 -55.26
C VAL A 8 -44.04 -47.91 -54.36
N LEU A 9 -43.00 -48.56 -54.90
CA LEU A 9 -41.61 -48.16 -54.72
C LEU A 9 -41.00 -48.06 -56.13
N ARG A 10 -40.46 -46.89 -56.49
CA ARG A 10 -39.54 -46.75 -57.63
C ARG A 10 -38.37 -45.89 -57.21
N HIS A 11 -37.21 -46.55 -57.15
CA HIS A 11 -35.91 -45.92 -57.33
C HIS A 11 -35.72 -45.51 -58.80
N ARG A 12 -35.07 -44.35 -59.00
CA ARG A 12 -34.08 -44.00 -60.04
C ARG A 12 -33.66 -42.55 -59.74
N ALA A 13 -32.46 -42.34 -59.21
CA ALA A 13 -31.18 -42.23 -59.91
C ALA A 13 -31.03 -40.89 -60.65
N VAL A 14 -29.88 -40.25 -60.39
CA VAL A 14 -29.00 -39.47 -61.28
C VAL A 14 -28.58 -38.14 -60.63
N GLY A 15 -27.26 -37.88 -60.65
CA GLY A 15 -26.74 -36.52 -60.73
C GLY A 15 -25.58 -36.19 -59.82
N LEU A 16 -24.37 -36.62 -60.19
CA LEU A 16 -23.11 -36.06 -59.70
C LEU A 16 -23.05 -34.54 -59.97
N ARG A 17 -22.65 -33.72 -58.98
CA ARG A 17 -21.56 -32.72 -59.11
C ARG A 17 -21.33 -31.93 -57.81
N ALA A 18 -20.07 -31.99 -57.38
CA ALA A 18 -19.26 -30.99 -56.67
C ALA A 18 -19.92 -30.13 -55.58
N SER A 19 -19.48 -30.33 -54.33
CA SER A 19 -19.51 -29.29 -53.30
C SER A 19 -18.33 -29.47 -52.34
N CYS A 20 -17.60 -28.37 -52.15
CA CYS A 20 -16.39 -28.25 -51.36
C CYS A 20 -16.61 -28.69 -49.91
N LEU A 21 -15.73 -29.57 -49.41
CA LEU A 21 -15.71 -29.97 -48.00
C LEU A 21 -14.97 -28.89 -47.20
N ALA A 22 -15.70 -27.93 -46.65
CA ALA A 22 -15.19 -27.04 -45.62
C ALA A 22 -15.12 -27.82 -44.30
N ALA A 23 -13.91 -28.10 -43.82
CA ALA A 23 -13.68 -28.65 -42.51
C ALA A 23 -14.00 -27.58 -41.45
N LEU A 24 -15.19 -27.70 -40.83
CA LEU A 24 -15.55 -26.98 -39.62
C LEU A 24 -14.76 -27.57 -38.45
N VAL A 25 -13.61 -26.98 -38.15
CA VAL A 25 -12.96 -27.12 -36.84
C VAL A 25 -13.84 -26.37 -35.84
N ALA A 26 -14.63 -27.10 -35.07
CA ALA A 26 -15.33 -26.55 -33.92
C ALA A 26 -14.28 -26.16 -32.87
N LEU A 27 -13.89 -24.88 -32.87
CA LEU A 27 -13.21 -24.23 -31.76
C LEU A 27 -14.18 -24.24 -30.57
N GLY A 28 -14.09 -25.28 -29.74
CA GLY A 28 -14.68 -25.27 -28.41
C GLY A 28 -14.08 -24.10 -27.64
N ILE A 29 -14.88 -23.05 -27.43
CA ILE A 29 -14.58 -21.99 -26.48
C ILE A 29 -14.61 -22.65 -25.11
N ILE A 30 -13.46 -23.12 -24.64
CA ILE A 30 -13.26 -23.40 -23.22
C ILE A 30 -13.31 -22.02 -22.57
N ALA A 31 -14.47 -21.65 -22.04
CA ALA A 31 -14.57 -20.57 -21.08
C ALA A 31 -13.64 -20.94 -19.92
N ALA A 32 -12.43 -20.35 -19.91
CA ALA A 32 -11.53 -20.43 -18.78
C ALA A 32 -12.30 -19.89 -17.59
N HIS A 33 -12.79 -20.79 -16.73
CA HIS A 33 -13.39 -20.41 -15.48
C HIS A 33 -12.28 -19.74 -14.67
N ALA A 34 -12.33 -18.41 -14.58
CA ALA A 34 -11.46 -17.67 -13.68
C ALA A 34 -11.63 -18.30 -12.28
N ALA A 35 -10.51 -18.73 -11.68
CA ALA A 35 -10.56 -19.27 -10.33
C ALA A 35 -11.22 -18.24 -9.40
N PRO A 36 -12.11 -18.67 -8.49
CA PRO A 36 -12.74 -17.75 -7.55
C PRO A 36 -11.66 -17.02 -6.75
N LEU A 37 -11.86 -15.71 -6.54
CA LEU A 37 -10.94 -14.92 -5.72
C LEU A 37 -10.89 -15.49 -4.29
N PRO A 38 -9.72 -15.47 -3.63
CA PRO A 38 -9.62 -15.84 -2.23
C PRO A 38 -10.50 -14.95 -1.35
N ALA A 39 -10.89 -15.47 -0.20
CA ALA A 39 -11.59 -14.69 0.82
C ALA A 39 -10.72 -13.52 1.30
N GLY A 40 -11.32 -12.33 1.44
CA GLY A 40 -10.70 -11.14 2.01
C GLY A 40 -11.08 -10.92 3.48
N PRO A 41 -10.54 -9.87 4.13
CA PRO A 41 -10.89 -9.53 5.50
C PRO A 41 -12.38 -9.19 5.63
N ASP A 42 -12.94 -9.50 6.80
CA ASP A 42 -14.27 -9.04 7.18
C ASP A 42 -14.32 -7.51 7.18
N GLN A 43 -15.45 -6.93 6.81
CA GLN A 43 -15.58 -5.48 6.82
C GLN A 43 -15.93 -4.94 8.21
N ASN A 44 -15.10 -4.02 8.72
CA ASN A 44 -15.34 -3.33 9.98
C ASN A 44 -16.65 -2.50 9.92
N PRO A 45 -17.60 -2.71 10.85
CA PRO A 45 -18.90 -2.04 10.81
C PRO A 45 -18.85 -0.53 11.08
N TYR A 46 -17.73 -0.03 11.61
CA TYR A 46 -17.54 1.39 11.92
C TYR A 46 -16.75 2.15 10.83
N LEU A 47 -16.23 1.45 9.83
CA LEU A 47 -15.53 2.04 8.68
C LEU A 47 -16.41 2.06 7.44
N ALA A 48 -16.04 2.91 6.48
CA ALA A 48 -16.68 2.99 5.17
C ALA A 48 -16.73 1.61 4.53
N ARG A 49 -17.88 1.27 3.92
CA ARG A 49 -18.13 -0.02 3.26
C ARG A 49 -17.50 -0.03 1.87
N SER A 50 -16.20 0.18 1.86
CA SER A 50 -15.39 0.48 0.69
C SER A 50 -14.21 -0.47 0.58
N TYR A 51 -13.66 -0.57 -0.62
CA TYR A 51 -12.42 -1.28 -0.92
C TYR A 51 -11.17 -0.52 -0.42
N ASN A 52 -11.31 0.76 -0.11
CA ASN A 52 -10.21 1.65 0.26
C ASN A 52 -10.65 2.63 1.35
N ASN A 53 -10.79 2.16 2.59
CA ASN A 53 -11.27 2.97 3.71
C ASN A 53 -10.15 3.48 4.64
N GLN A 54 -8.90 3.06 4.40
CA GLN A 54 -7.74 3.39 5.23
C GLN A 54 -6.50 3.62 4.37
N THR A 55 -5.43 4.17 4.97
CA THR A 55 -4.15 4.36 4.28
C THR A 55 -3.67 3.07 3.62
N HIS A 56 -3.58 1.96 4.37
CA HIS A 56 -3.25 0.61 3.86
C HIS A 56 -4.48 -0.18 3.36
N TRP A 57 -5.37 0.49 2.63
CA TRP A 57 -6.59 -0.05 1.99
C TRP A 57 -7.70 -0.55 2.92
N ASN A 58 -7.40 -1.38 3.91
CA ASN A 58 -8.36 -2.04 4.79
C ASN A 58 -7.75 -2.34 6.18
N ASP A 59 -8.58 -2.82 7.12
CA ASP A 59 -8.20 -3.14 8.51
C ASP A 59 -7.04 -4.13 8.62
N ALA A 60 -6.90 -5.03 7.65
CA ALA A 60 -5.86 -6.05 7.61
C ALA A 60 -4.53 -5.58 6.99
N ALA A 61 -4.46 -4.31 6.55
CA ALA A 61 -3.30 -3.72 5.88
C ALA A 61 -2.75 -4.60 4.75
N THR A 62 -3.64 -5.17 3.93
CA THR A 62 -3.23 -6.14 2.88
C THR A 62 -2.57 -5.51 1.67
N ASP A 63 -2.75 -4.20 1.47
CA ASP A 63 -2.32 -3.50 0.26
C ASP A 63 -2.71 -4.24 -1.03
N SER A 64 -3.96 -4.70 -1.08
CA SER A 64 -4.48 -5.50 -2.17
C SER A 64 -5.92 -5.16 -2.47
N THR A 65 -6.36 -5.44 -3.69
CA THR A 65 -7.74 -5.26 -4.10
C THR A 65 -8.25 -6.41 -4.97
N PRO A 66 -9.55 -6.74 -4.94
CA PRO A 66 -10.13 -7.72 -5.85
C PRO A 66 -10.18 -7.23 -7.31
N PHE A 67 -9.89 -5.96 -7.60
CA PHE A 67 -10.01 -5.43 -8.96
C PHE A 67 -8.83 -5.82 -9.85
N ALA A 68 -9.09 -5.89 -11.15
CA ALA A 68 -8.09 -6.21 -12.15
C ALA A 68 -7.41 -4.96 -12.68
N MET A 69 -6.08 -4.92 -12.62
CA MET A 69 -5.28 -4.06 -13.47
C MET A 69 -5.14 -4.65 -14.88
N PRO A 70 -5.08 -3.79 -15.91
CA PRO A 70 -4.86 -4.22 -17.28
C PRO A 70 -3.49 -4.88 -17.46
N ARG A 71 -3.43 -5.91 -18.31
CA ARG A 71 -2.18 -6.53 -18.78
C ARG A 71 -1.75 -5.88 -20.10
N GLY A 72 -0.45 -5.72 -20.31
CA GLY A 72 0.13 -5.10 -21.50
C GLY A 72 1.23 -4.09 -21.19
N ALA A 73 1.87 -3.56 -22.23
CA ALA A 73 2.86 -2.51 -22.10
C ALA A 73 2.30 -1.19 -22.66
N PHE A 74 2.36 -0.16 -21.84
CA PHE A 74 1.72 1.14 -22.07
C PHE A 74 2.72 2.27 -21.83
N GLU A 75 2.53 3.36 -22.55
CA GLU A 75 3.25 4.61 -22.39
C GLU A 75 2.22 5.73 -22.18
N VAL A 76 2.43 6.54 -21.13
CA VAL A 76 1.52 7.64 -20.81
C VAL A 76 1.41 8.63 -21.96
N THR A 77 0.20 9.14 -22.19
CA THR A 77 -0.08 10.23 -23.12
C THR A 77 -0.70 11.40 -22.35
N PRO A 78 -0.67 12.64 -22.87
CA PRO A 78 -1.32 13.76 -22.18
C PRO A 78 -2.80 13.53 -21.86
N GLY A 79 -3.52 12.74 -22.68
CA GLY A 79 -4.93 12.41 -22.47
C GLY A 79 -5.18 11.25 -21.50
N SER A 80 -4.15 10.52 -21.07
CA SER A 80 -4.29 9.38 -20.15
C SER A 80 -4.09 9.74 -18.67
N VAL A 81 -3.85 11.01 -18.36
CA VAL A 81 -3.48 11.50 -17.03
C VAL A 81 -4.49 12.52 -16.54
N ASP A 82 -5.15 12.24 -15.42
CA ASP A 82 -5.79 13.28 -14.62
C ASP A 82 -4.86 13.67 -13.47
N LEU A 83 -4.61 14.97 -13.31
CA LEU A 83 -3.78 15.52 -12.25
C LEU A 83 -4.51 16.66 -11.54
N ILE A 84 -4.79 16.47 -10.26
CA ILE A 84 -5.18 17.53 -9.32
C ILE A 84 -3.95 17.89 -8.48
N PRO A 85 -3.31 19.06 -8.70
CA PRO A 85 -2.09 19.42 -7.98
C PRO A 85 -2.32 19.65 -6.49
N ASN A 86 -1.37 19.21 -5.66
CA ASN A 86 -1.35 19.45 -4.21
C ASN A 86 -0.66 20.77 -3.84
N GLU A 87 -0.84 21.22 -2.60
CA GLU A 87 -0.14 22.39 -2.06
C GLU A 87 1.25 22.06 -1.51
N SER A 88 1.44 20.82 -1.02
CA SER A 88 2.67 20.32 -0.41
C SER A 88 2.72 18.78 -0.53
N GLY A 89 3.34 18.04 0.40
CA GLY A 89 3.31 16.57 0.40
C GLY A 89 1.89 16.02 0.54
N SER A 90 1.52 14.98 -0.20
CA SER A 90 0.20 14.35 -0.13
C SER A 90 0.33 12.84 -0.05
N LEU A 91 -0.44 12.21 0.84
CA LEU A 91 -0.34 10.77 1.10
C LEU A 91 -1.72 10.10 1.07
N PRO A 92 -2.59 10.26 2.10
CA PRO A 92 -3.79 9.44 2.17
C PRO A 92 -4.83 9.78 1.11
N LEU A 93 -5.31 8.72 0.48
CA LEU A 93 -6.48 8.68 -0.39
C LEU A 93 -7.37 7.56 0.11
N VAL A 94 -8.58 7.90 0.54
CA VAL A 94 -9.64 6.95 0.91
C VAL A 94 -10.89 7.22 0.07
N ALA A 95 -11.74 6.23 -0.08
CA ALA A 95 -12.90 6.28 -0.97
C ALA A 95 -14.13 5.65 -0.34
N ASP A 96 -15.31 6.04 -0.81
CA ASP A 96 -16.57 5.33 -0.59
C ASP A 96 -17.50 5.51 -1.80
N ARG A 97 -18.60 4.75 -1.84
CA ARG A 97 -19.63 4.85 -2.87
C ARG A 97 -20.95 5.36 -2.29
N VAL A 98 -21.16 6.66 -2.40
CA VAL A 98 -22.34 7.36 -1.87
C VAL A 98 -23.43 7.44 -2.94
N ARG A 99 -24.56 6.75 -2.72
CA ARG A 99 -25.73 6.73 -3.65
C ARG A 99 -25.38 6.39 -5.11
N GLY A 100 -24.39 5.53 -5.32
CA GLY A 100 -23.96 5.14 -6.65
C GLY A 100 -22.95 6.07 -7.30
N THR A 101 -22.41 7.05 -6.57
CA THR A 101 -21.30 7.90 -7.00
C THR A 101 -20.04 7.50 -6.23
N ASP A 102 -18.92 7.31 -6.94
CA ASP A 102 -17.63 7.12 -6.28
C ASP A 102 -17.11 8.46 -5.79
N VAL A 103 -16.82 8.53 -4.49
CA VAL A 103 -16.35 9.72 -3.79
C VAL A 103 -14.98 9.42 -3.17
N TYR A 104 -14.07 10.37 -3.26
CA TYR A 104 -12.70 10.24 -2.82
C TYR A 104 -12.35 11.39 -1.87
N TRP A 105 -11.74 11.04 -0.74
CA TRP A 105 -11.21 11.97 0.23
C TRP A 105 -9.69 11.89 0.18
N TRP A 106 -9.09 12.98 -0.28
CA TRP A 106 -7.67 13.05 -0.54
C TRP A 106 -7.02 14.17 0.26
N TRP A 107 -5.96 13.82 0.98
CA TRP A 107 -5.16 14.77 1.74
C TRP A 107 -4.10 15.42 0.85
N SER A 108 -4.27 16.71 0.59
CA SER A 108 -3.58 17.43 -0.49
C SER A 108 -2.42 18.32 -0.02
N GLY A 109 -1.82 18.04 1.14
CA GLY A 109 -0.88 18.93 1.80
C GLY A 109 -1.29 19.14 3.24
N PHE A 110 -2.10 20.15 3.46
CA PHE A 110 -2.65 20.41 4.79
C PHE A 110 -4.16 20.66 4.75
N GLY A 111 -4.82 20.04 3.78
CA GLY A 111 -6.25 20.13 3.61
C GLY A 111 -6.81 18.88 2.95
N LEU A 112 -8.04 18.57 3.35
CA LEU A 112 -8.83 17.49 2.80
C LEU A 112 -9.63 17.99 1.61
N ARG A 113 -9.50 17.31 0.48
CA ARG A 113 -10.33 17.54 -0.71
C ARG A 113 -11.27 16.36 -0.90
N LYS A 114 -12.52 16.69 -1.21
CA LYS A 114 -13.55 15.75 -1.60
C LYS A 114 -13.71 15.81 -3.11
N ILE A 115 -13.58 14.66 -3.76
CA ILE A 115 -13.55 14.54 -5.21
C ILE A 115 -14.60 13.51 -5.64
N VAL A 116 -15.31 13.79 -6.72
CA VAL A 116 -16.21 12.85 -7.39
C VAL A 116 -15.68 12.53 -8.79
N SER A 117 -16.02 11.34 -9.30
CA SER A 117 -15.77 10.99 -10.70
C SER A 117 -17.04 11.20 -11.52
N GLU A 118 -17.07 12.20 -12.40
CA GLU A 118 -18.20 12.56 -13.27
C GLU A 118 -17.72 12.59 -14.73
N ASP A 119 -18.43 11.89 -15.63
CA ASP A 119 -18.06 11.78 -17.06
C ASP A 119 -16.58 11.40 -17.28
N ASP A 120 -16.10 10.47 -16.45
CA ASP A 120 -14.69 10.06 -16.40
C ASP A 120 -13.69 11.19 -16.16
N LYS A 121 -14.09 12.26 -15.47
CA LYS A 121 -13.22 13.33 -14.96
C LYS A 121 -13.28 13.40 -13.43
N LEU A 122 -12.17 13.82 -12.83
CA LEU A 122 -12.11 14.09 -11.40
C LEU A 122 -12.56 15.53 -11.14
N VAL A 123 -13.56 15.71 -10.27
CA VAL A 123 -14.12 17.01 -9.92
C VAL A 123 -14.01 17.20 -8.41
N GLU A 124 -13.27 18.23 -7.99
CA GLU A 124 -13.26 18.68 -6.58
C GLU A 124 -14.61 19.33 -6.27
N VAL A 125 -15.33 18.80 -5.28
CA VAL A 125 -16.67 19.26 -4.89
C VAL A 125 -16.69 19.95 -3.53
N ALA A 126 -15.71 19.67 -2.68
CA ALA A 126 -15.54 20.34 -1.39
C ALA A 126 -14.09 20.28 -0.94
N ARG A 127 -13.72 21.21 -0.06
CA ARG A 127 -12.39 21.29 0.53
C ARG A 127 -12.48 21.88 1.94
N VAL A 128 -11.65 21.36 2.83
CA VAL A 128 -11.44 21.88 4.19
C VAL A 128 -9.94 21.84 4.49
N ASP A 129 -9.38 22.99 4.86
CA ASP A 129 -7.98 23.10 5.24
C ASP A 129 -7.81 22.99 6.76
N LEU A 130 -6.73 22.37 7.22
CA LEU A 130 -6.29 22.46 8.60
C LEU A 130 -5.50 23.75 8.83
N PRO A 131 -5.65 24.38 10.01
CA PRO A 131 -4.80 25.50 10.39
C PRO A 131 -3.38 25.00 10.68
N VAL A 132 -2.44 25.32 9.81
CA VAL A 132 -1.03 24.92 9.94
C VAL A 132 -0.21 26.04 10.55
N LYS A 133 0.69 25.69 11.49
CA LYS A 133 1.67 26.62 12.08
C LYS A 133 3.08 26.21 11.66
N LEU A 134 3.40 26.41 10.39
CA LEU A 134 4.75 26.20 9.86
C LEU A 134 5.38 27.56 9.54
N PRO A 135 6.54 27.90 10.13
CA PRO A 135 7.27 29.11 9.77
C PRO A 135 7.57 29.13 8.27
N ASP A 136 7.35 30.29 7.65
CA ASP A 136 7.65 30.57 6.24
C ASP A 136 6.94 29.64 5.24
N PHE A 137 5.87 28.96 5.66
CA PHE A 137 5.03 28.19 4.76
C PHE A 137 3.99 29.08 4.07
N ARG A 138 3.93 28.99 2.75
CA ARG A 138 2.84 29.51 1.93
C ARG A 138 2.37 28.42 0.96
N PRO A 139 1.06 28.12 0.88
CA PRO A 139 0.54 27.20 -0.11
C PRO A 139 0.81 27.72 -1.53
N VAL A 140 1.07 26.81 -2.46
CA VAL A 140 1.21 27.12 -3.88
C VAL A 140 -0.10 26.86 -4.62
N THR A 141 -0.37 27.69 -5.62
CA THR A 141 -1.47 27.49 -6.55
C THR A 141 -1.22 26.26 -7.43
N PRO A 142 -2.28 25.69 -8.04
CA PRO A 142 -2.13 24.59 -9.00
C PRO A 142 -1.17 24.90 -10.16
N ALA A 143 -1.13 26.15 -10.63
CA ALA A 143 -0.23 26.57 -11.71
C ALA A 143 1.23 26.60 -11.23
N GLU A 144 1.51 27.19 -10.06
CA GLU A 144 2.83 27.16 -9.43
C GLU A 144 3.28 25.71 -9.19
N ARG A 145 2.40 24.82 -8.70
CA ARG A 145 2.75 23.41 -8.46
C ARG A 145 3.13 22.65 -9.71
N ARG A 146 2.42 22.86 -10.83
CA ARG A 146 2.80 22.29 -12.14
C ARG A 146 4.14 22.86 -12.62
N GLY A 147 4.37 24.16 -12.42
CA GLY A 147 5.66 24.78 -12.69
C GLY A 147 6.81 24.16 -11.87
N GLN A 148 6.54 23.88 -10.59
CA GLN A 148 7.47 23.19 -9.71
C GLN A 148 7.81 21.77 -10.21
N ALA A 149 6.82 20.99 -10.66
CA ALA A 149 7.07 19.66 -11.23
C ALA A 149 8.00 19.72 -12.44
N LYS A 150 7.73 20.66 -13.37
CA LYS A 150 8.56 20.86 -14.57
C LYS A 150 9.98 21.30 -14.23
N ALA A 151 10.15 22.18 -13.25
CA ALA A 151 11.48 22.62 -12.81
C ALA A 151 12.27 21.45 -12.21
N VAL A 152 11.64 20.67 -11.32
CA VAL A 152 12.26 19.47 -10.74
C VAL A 152 12.65 18.47 -11.82
N GLN A 153 11.76 18.20 -12.79
CA GLN A 153 12.07 17.35 -13.94
C GLN A 153 13.34 17.82 -14.67
N GLY A 154 13.45 19.12 -14.96
CA GLY A 154 14.62 19.69 -15.63
C GLY A 154 15.93 19.47 -14.88
N TYR A 155 15.94 19.62 -13.55
CA TYR A 155 17.14 19.33 -12.75
C TYR A 155 17.48 17.84 -12.72
N LEU A 156 16.47 16.96 -12.62
CA LEU A 156 16.67 15.51 -12.64
C LEU A 156 17.23 15.03 -14.00
N ASP A 157 16.66 15.54 -15.09
CA ASP A 157 17.11 15.25 -16.46
C ASP A 157 18.54 15.73 -16.71
N ALA A 158 18.91 16.90 -16.16
CA ALA A 158 20.26 17.45 -16.21
C ALA A 158 21.24 16.79 -15.20
N ARG A 159 20.75 15.93 -14.30
CA ARG A 159 21.49 15.38 -13.16
C ARG A 159 22.12 16.46 -12.25
N ASP A 160 21.48 17.62 -12.15
CA ASP A 160 21.93 18.74 -11.33
C ASP A 160 21.33 18.66 -9.93
N GLU A 161 21.93 17.80 -9.09
CA GLU A 161 21.46 17.57 -7.72
C GLU A 161 21.61 18.82 -6.83
N GLN A 162 22.63 19.64 -7.06
CA GLN A 162 22.88 20.86 -6.29
C GLN A 162 21.87 21.96 -6.67
N GLY A 163 21.58 22.13 -7.95
CA GLY A 163 20.53 23.00 -8.44
C GLY A 163 19.16 22.58 -7.93
N LEU A 164 18.85 21.28 -7.94
CA LEU A 164 17.62 20.75 -7.34
C LEU A 164 17.53 21.10 -5.85
N LEU A 165 18.60 20.88 -5.09
CA LEU A 165 18.62 21.18 -3.66
C LEU A 165 18.37 22.68 -3.41
N ASN A 166 19.06 23.55 -4.15
CA ASN A 166 18.88 25.00 -4.04
C ASN A 166 17.46 25.43 -4.42
N TYR A 167 16.90 24.82 -5.47
CA TYR A 167 15.53 25.06 -5.88
C TYR A 167 14.53 24.64 -4.81
N MET A 168 14.63 23.42 -4.28
CA MET A 168 13.73 22.91 -3.24
C MET A 168 13.78 23.77 -1.96
N LYS A 169 14.97 24.29 -1.59
CA LYS A 169 15.15 25.21 -0.45
C LYS A 169 14.43 26.54 -0.65
N SER A 170 14.36 27.05 -1.88
CA SER A 170 13.75 28.34 -2.18
C SER A 170 12.24 28.29 -2.32
N GLN A 171 11.63 27.11 -2.28
CA GLN A 171 10.19 26.97 -2.52
C GLN A 171 9.34 27.41 -1.31
N PRO A 172 8.27 28.18 -1.54
CA PRO A 172 7.45 28.76 -0.47
C PRO A 172 6.60 27.72 0.27
N ASN A 173 6.30 26.59 -0.36
CA ASN A 173 5.58 25.47 0.25
C ASN A 173 6.50 24.49 0.99
N ARG A 174 7.72 24.94 1.33
CA ARG A 174 8.73 24.15 2.06
C ARG A 174 9.02 22.79 1.42
N MET A 175 9.17 22.78 0.09
CA MET A 175 9.27 21.55 -0.71
C MET A 175 10.33 20.57 -0.18
N LEU A 176 11.50 21.08 0.26
CA LEU A 176 12.61 20.28 0.78
C LEU A 176 12.24 19.46 2.03
N THR A 177 11.34 19.97 2.88
CA THR A 177 10.95 19.39 4.17
C THR A 177 9.51 18.90 4.19
N SER A 178 8.85 18.83 3.02
CA SER A 178 7.41 18.59 2.98
C SER A 178 6.99 17.26 3.60
N GLY A 179 7.84 16.22 3.57
CA GLY A 179 7.59 14.93 4.24
C GLY A 179 7.64 15.04 5.76
N GLU A 180 8.68 15.70 6.28
CA GLU A 180 8.82 16.00 7.71
C GLU A 180 7.68 16.92 8.21
N ASP A 181 7.28 17.89 7.38
CA ASP A 181 6.18 18.80 7.69
C ASP A 181 4.82 18.05 7.69
N GLN A 182 4.62 17.05 6.81
CA GLN A 182 3.46 16.15 6.87
C GLN A 182 3.43 15.32 8.15
N LEU A 183 4.57 14.77 8.56
CA LEU A 183 4.67 14.02 9.81
C LEU A 183 4.34 14.90 11.02
N ALA A 184 4.73 16.17 11.00
CA ALA A 184 4.52 17.10 12.10
C ALA A 184 3.12 17.73 12.17
N ASN A 185 2.50 18.04 11.02
CA ASN A 185 1.28 18.86 10.96
C ASN A 185 0.21 18.35 9.97
N GLY A 186 0.51 17.34 9.15
CA GLY A 186 -0.35 16.88 8.05
C GLY A 186 -1.19 15.65 8.39
N ALA A 187 -1.26 14.70 7.46
CA ALA A 187 -1.88 13.39 7.65
C ALA A 187 -1.04 12.34 6.92
N VAL A 188 -0.45 11.41 7.67
CA VAL A 188 0.27 10.26 7.10
C VAL A 188 -0.65 9.04 7.10
N TYR A 189 -1.31 8.79 8.23
CA TYR A 189 -2.33 7.77 8.37
C TYR A 189 -3.72 8.39 8.53
N SER A 190 -4.71 7.75 7.90
CA SER A 190 -6.10 8.18 7.91
C SER A 190 -7.05 7.01 7.77
N LEU A 191 -8.29 7.24 8.19
CA LEU A 191 -9.41 6.34 7.95
C LEU A 191 -10.70 7.11 7.62
N LEU A 192 -11.64 6.40 7.02
CA LEU A 192 -12.98 6.88 6.71
C LEU A 192 -14.03 6.03 7.45
N THR A 193 -14.90 6.66 8.23
CA THR A 193 -15.96 5.94 8.98
C THR A 193 -17.11 5.51 8.08
N SER A 194 -18.00 4.66 8.60
CA SER A 194 -19.20 4.20 7.90
C SER A 194 -20.21 5.30 7.56
N ASP A 195 -20.01 6.50 8.09
CA ASP A 195 -20.74 7.72 7.78
C ASP A 195 -19.83 8.84 7.23
N ASP A 196 -18.75 8.45 6.55
CA ASP A 196 -17.84 9.32 5.77
C ASP A 196 -17.15 10.44 6.57
N ARG A 197 -16.95 10.25 7.88
CA ARG A 197 -16.09 11.13 8.68
C ARG A 197 -14.64 10.76 8.39
N PHE A 198 -13.87 11.74 7.96
CA PHE A 198 -12.44 11.57 7.74
C PHE A 198 -11.70 11.79 9.06
N PHE A 199 -10.84 10.85 9.44
CA PHE A 199 -9.90 11.01 10.54
C PHE A 199 -8.47 11.01 10.02
N GLY A 200 -7.64 11.88 10.58
CA GLY A 200 -6.20 11.87 10.36
C GLY A 200 -5.43 12.18 11.64
N CYS A 201 -4.17 11.77 11.67
CA CYS A 201 -3.23 12.14 12.72
C CYS A 201 -1.88 12.57 12.15
N SER A 202 -1.24 13.47 12.89
CA SER A 202 0.15 13.88 12.70
C SER A 202 0.66 14.53 13.98
N GLY A 203 1.99 14.58 14.12
CA GLY A 203 2.63 15.21 15.25
C GLY A 203 2.07 14.68 16.56
N ARG A 204 1.40 15.56 17.31
CA ARG A 204 0.73 15.20 18.58
C ARG A 204 -0.77 15.43 18.55
N GLN A 205 -1.37 15.51 17.37
CA GLN A 205 -2.77 15.82 17.21
C GLN A 205 -3.53 14.76 16.40
N ILE A 206 -4.80 14.61 16.76
CA ILE A 206 -5.80 13.94 15.95
C ILE A 206 -6.80 14.97 15.47
N PHE A 207 -7.35 14.76 14.28
CA PHE A 207 -8.41 15.60 13.76
C PHE A 207 -9.44 14.79 13.01
N ARG A 208 -10.67 15.31 13.04
CA ARG A 208 -11.84 14.76 12.37
C ARG A 208 -12.48 15.82 11.49
N ILE A 209 -12.86 15.44 10.27
CA ILE A 209 -13.60 16.28 9.34
C ILE A 209 -14.89 15.54 8.97
N ASP A 210 -16.02 16.09 9.40
CA ASP A 210 -17.35 15.51 9.21
C ASP A 210 -17.96 15.99 7.88
N GLN A 211 -18.84 15.18 7.28
CA GLN A 211 -19.67 15.64 6.15
C GLN A 211 -20.85 16.48 6.67
N GLU A 212 -21.26 17.51 5.92
CA GLU A 212 -22.55 18.18 6.19
C GLU A 212 -23.72 17.23 5.97
N ASN A 213 -23.64 16.40 4.94
CA ASN A 213 -24.59 15.33 4.68
C ASN A 213 -23.88 14.11 4.07
N PRO A 214 -23.63 13.03 4.83
CA PRO A 214 -22.92 11.85 4.31
C PRO A 214 -23.74 11.08 3.26
N LYS A 215 -25.03 11.37 3.08
CA LYS A 215 -25.85 10.76 2.03
C LYS A 215 -25.80 11.53 0.69
N ASP A 216 -25.06 12.62 0.63
CA ASP A 216 -24.91 13.43 -0.58
C ASP A 216 -23.43 13.45 -1.01
N PRO A 217 -23.09 12.88 -2.18
CA PRO A 217 -21.71 12.84 -2.66
C PRO A 217 -21.12 14.24 -2.90
N ARG A 218 -21.95 15.28 -3.01
CA ARG A 218 -21.52 16.67 -3.24
C ARG A 218 -21.67 17.56 -2.01
N SER A 219 -22.05 17.01 -0.87
CA SER A 219 -22.15 17.80 0.36
C SER A 219 -20.81 18.44 0.72
N ALA A 220 -20.89 19.66 1.25
CA ALA A 220 -19.77 20.30 1.89
C ALA A 220 -19.28 19.50 3.12
N MET A 221 -18.13 19.88 3.63
CA MET A 221 -17.53 19.30 4.83
C MET A 221 -17.51 20.36 5.94
N LYS A 222 -17.69 19.90 7.18
CA LYS A 222 -17.65 20.76 8.38
C LYS A 222 -16.22 21.19 8.69
N ALA A 223 -16.09 22.26 9.47
CA ALA A 223 -14.80 22.68 10.02
C ALA A 223 -14.14 21.52 10.80
N PRO A 224 -12.79 21.42 10.75
CA PRO A 224 -12.08 20.33 11.40
C PRO A 224 -12.23 20.43 12.93
N ARG A 225 -12.48 19.29 13.57
CA ARG A 225 -12.37 19.15 15.02
C ARG A 225 -11.02 18.53 15.34
N THR A 226 -10.16 19.30 16.00
CA THR A 226 -8.80 18.87 16.35
C THR A 226 -8.66 18.70 17.86
N LEU A 227 -7.93 17.67 18.28
CA LEU A 227 -7.47 17.50 19.65
C LEU A 227 -5.95 17.33 19.65
N VAL A 228 -5.26 18.18 20.39
CA VAL A 228 -3.84 17.99 20.73
C VAL A 228 -3.79 17.05 21.94
N LEU A 229 -3.06 15.95 21.79
CA LEU A 229 -2.86 14.98 22.84
C LEU A 229 -1.88 15.52 23.90
N PRO A 230 -2.08 15.18 25.19
CA PRO A 230 -1.19 15.63 26.26
C PRO A 230 0.26 15.19 26.06
N ASP A 231 1.22 16.07 26.43
CA ASP A 231 2.65 15.84 26.24
C ASP A 231 3.19 14.61 26.98
N ASN A 232 2.55 14.18 28.06
CA ASN A 232 2.93 12.98 28.83
C ASN A 232 2.70 11.66 28.06
N LEU A 233 2.00 11.70 26.92
CA LEU A 233 1.86 10.57 26.01
C LEU A 233 3.06 10.41 25.08
N PHE A 234 4.05 11.29 25.13
CA PHE A 234 5.17 11.30 24.19
C PHE A 234 6.53 11.23 24.90
N ASP A 235 7.45 10.41 24.37
CA ASP A 235 8.81 10.21 24.88
C ASP A 235 9.87 10.65 23.85
N ASN A 236 10.11 11.97 23.79
CA ASN A 236 11.13 12.55 22.90
C ASN A 236 12.53 12.01 23.16
N ALA A 237 12.86 11.64 24.41
CA ALA A 237 14.17 11.14 24.75
C ALA A 237 14.39 9.76 24.10
N ARG A 238 13.37 8.89 24.11
CA ARG A 238 13.41 7.60 23.44
C ARG A 238 13.46 7.73 21.92
N ALA A 239 12.63 8.59 21.33
CA ALA A 239 12.65 8.84 19.89
C ALA A 239 14.03 9.31 19.40
N ARG A 240 14.69 10.23 20.14
CA ARG A 240 16.06 10.71 19.84
C ARG A 240 17.11 9.63 19.91
N ARG A 241 17.00 8.69 20.85
CA ARG A 241 17.99 7.61 21.01
C ARG A 241 17.86 6.57 19.90
N GLY A 242 16.63 6.20 19.54
CA GLY A 242 16.41 5.04 18.66
C GLY A 242 16.07 5.36 17.20
N THR A 243 15.69 6.60 16.85
CA THR A 243 15.25 6.92 15.47
C THR A 243 16.02 8.10 14.86
N ARG A 244 15.79 8.34 13.56
CA ARG A 244 16.23 9.57 12.86
C ARG A 244 15.30 10.77 13.09
N ILE A 245 14.17 10.57 13.77
CA ILE A 245 13.15 11.58 14.05
C ILE A 245 13.25 11.95 15.54
N PRO A 246 13.83 13.11 15.90
CA PRO A 246 14.20 13.43 17.29
C PRO A 246 13.01 13.87 18.17
N VAL A 247 11.79 13.58 17.74
CA VAL A 247 10.53 13.96 18.40
C VAL A 247 9.59 12.78 18.33
N ASP A 248 8.97 12.44 19.46
CA ASP A 248 7.91 11.45 19.48
C ASP A 248 6.60 12.06 18.98
N VAL A 249 6.01 11.37 18.01
CA VAL A 249 4.83 11.75 17.24
C VAL A 249 3.94 10.53 17.00
N LEU A 250 2.69 10.78 16.62
CA LEU A 250 1.77 9.76 16.14
C LEU A 250 2.23 9.21 14.79
N LEU A 251 2.25 7.89 14.65
CA LEU A 251 2.75 7.20 13.45
C LEU A 251 1.81 6.10 12.92
N GLY A 252 0.56 6.08 13.36
CA GLY A 252 -0.40 5.05 12.96
C GLY A 252 -1.79 5.37 13.49
N MET A 253 -2.77 5.00 12.70
CA MET A 253 -4.19 5.22 12.98
C MET A 253 -5.02 4.11 12.34
N GLY A 254 -6.02 3.63 13.08
CA GLY A 254 -6.96 2.61 12.64
C GLY A 254 -8.17 2.56 13.56
N MET A 255 -9.10 1.65 13.29
CA MET A 255 -10.30 1.47 14.11
C MET A 255 -10.50 -0.01 14.43
N THR A 256 -10.86 -0.31 15.67
CA THR A 256 -11.25 -1.67 16.05
C THR A 256 -12.65 -1.99 15.56
N TYR A 257 -12.97 -3.28 15.42
CA TYR A 257 -14.30 -3.76 15.02
C TYR A 257 -15.36 -3.54 16.12
N ASN A 258 -14.94 -3.16 17.33
CA ASN A 258 -15.82 -2.67 18.39
C ASN A 258 -15.89 -1.12 18.49
N GLY A 259 -15.31 -0.41 17.53
CA GLY A 259 -15.61 1.00 17.26
C GLY A 259 -14.77 2.04 18.00
N TYR A 260 -13.62 1.66 18.54
CA TYR A 260 -12.65 2.61 19.11
C TYR A 260 -11.61 3.02 18.07
N LEU A 261 -11.29 4.31 18.05
CA LEU A 261 -10.14 4.81 17.30
C LEU A 261 -8.88 4.36 18.05
N VAL A 262 -7.90 3.86 17.32
CA VAL A 262 -6.60 3.44 17.88
C VAL A 262 -5.51 4.26 17.22
N LEU A 263 -4.50 4.61 18.00
CA LEU A 263 -3.31 5.34 17.57
C LEU A 263 -2.06 4.66 18.14
N ASN A 264 -0.91 4.86 17.52
CA ASN A 264 0.38 4.59 18.16
C ASN A 264 1.34 5.79 18.08
N THR A 265 2.28 5.84 19.01
CA THR A 265 3.37 6.84 19.02
C THR A 265 4.71 6.17 18.69
N LEU A 266 5.63 6.92 18.08
CA LEU A 266 7.01 6.47 17.86
C LEU A 266 7.63 5.96 19.17
N GLY A 267 7.40 6.66 20.28
CA GLY A 267 7.93 6.37 21.60
C GLY A 267 7.34 5.16 22.31
N GLY A 268 6.57 4.31 21.62
CA GLY A 268 6.18 3.00 22.13
C GLY A 268 4.87 3.01 22.92
N LYS A 269 3.89 3.83 22.51
CA LYS A 269 2.53 3.78 23.07
C LYS A 269 1.49 3.35 22.05
N VAL A 270 0.45 2.68 22.53
CA VAL A 270 -0.82 2.48 21.82
C VAL A 270 -1.92 3.15 22.63
N ILE A 271 -2.76 3.94 21.97
CA ILE A 271 -3.76 4.79 22.61
C ILE A 271 -5.12 4.46 22.01
N THR A 272 -6.11 4.19 22.85
CA THR A 272 -7.51 4.09 22.45
C THR A 272 -8.21 5.42 22.66
N VAL A 273 -9.06 5.80 21.71
CA VAL A 273 -9.75 7.08 21.68
C VAL A 273 -11.22 6.85 21.34
N ASN A 274 -12.10 7.57 22.00
CA ASN A 274 -13.51 7.62 21.63
C ASN A 274 -13.66 8.37 20.29
N ARG A 275 -14.15 7.70 19.25
CA ARG A 275 -14.27 8.29 17.90
C ARG A 275 -15.21 9.52 17.84
N ASP A 276 -16.18 9.62 18.75
CA ASP A 276 -17.18 10.67 18.75
C ASP A 276 -16.73 11.90 19.55
N THR A 277 -16.10 11.69 20.72
CA THR A 277 -15.62 12.79 21.59
C THR A 277 -14.15 13.15 21.36
N LEU A 278 -13.37 12.28 20.71
CA LEU A 278 -11.91 12.33 20.60
C LEU A 278 -11.15 12.17 21.93
N GLU A 279 -11.84 11.85 23.02
CA GLU A 279 -11.20 11.66 24.33
C GLU A 279 -10.39 10.37 24.39
N VAL A 280 -9.22 10.45 25.04
CA VAL A 280 -8.38 9.28 25.32
C VAL A 280 -9.10 8.38 26.33
N MET A 281 -9.24 7.11 25.97
CA MET A 281 -9.88 6.09 26.79
C MET A 281 -8.86 5.33 27.62
N ASP A 282 -7.78 4.86 26.99
CA ASP A 282 -6.71 4.13 27.66
C ASP A 282 -5.40 4.21 26.88
N VAL A 283 -4.29 3.85 27.55
CA VAL A 283 -2.94 3.92 27.01
C VAL A 283 -2.14 2.69 27.42
N TYR A 284 -1.70 1.91 26.45
CA TYR A 284 -0.66 0.91 26.62
C TYR A 284 0.71 1.53 26.37
N SER A 285 1.70 1.18 27.18
CA SER A 285 3.11 1.54 26.95
C SER A 285 3.95 0.27 26.94
N VAL A 286 4.85 0.19 25.98
CA VAL A 286 5.83 -0.91 25.92
C VAL A 286 6.74 -0.91 27.15
N ALA A 287 7.18 -2.09 27.55
CA ALA A 287 8.06 -2.26 28.71
C ALA A 287 9.53 -1.94 28.40
N GLY A 288 9.98 -2.17 27.15
CA GLY A 288 11.36 -1.91 26.75
C GLY A 288 11.70 -0.41 26.74
N SER A 289 12.85 -0.05 27.31
CA SER A 289 13.31 1.35 27.40
C SER A 289 13.77 1.96 26.07
N ASP A 290 14.05 1.09 25.10
CA ASP A 290 14.46 1.39 23.73
C ASP A 290 13.47 0.83 22.68
N GLU A 291 12.30 0.41 23.15
CA GLU A 291 11.26 -0.17 22.31
C GLU A 291 10.38 0.93 21.69
N LEU A 292 10.22 0.87 20.37
CA LEU A 292 9.64 1.91 19.51
C LEU A 292 8.65 1.29 18.52
N PHE A 293 7.56 1.98 18.21
CA PHE A 293 6.68 1.62 17.08
C PHE A 293 7.05 2.45 15.86
N LEU A 294 7.39 1.81 14.74
CA LEU A 294 8.00 2.46 13.57
C LEU A 294 7.10 2.51 12.34
N ASN A 295 5.91 1.92 12.43
CA ASN A 295 4.88 1.92 11.40
C ASN A 295 3.49 1.82 12.05
N SER A 296 2.44 1.70 11.24
CA SER A 296 1.08 1.51 11.74
C SER A 296 0.84 0.06 12.21
N PHE A 297 -0.42 -0.30 12.34
CA PHE A 297 -0.91 -1.59 12.81
C PHE A 297 -2.09 -2.07 11.95
N ALA A 298 -2.44 -3.34 12.09
CA ALA A 298 -3.68 -3.91 11.57
C ALA A 298 -4.69 -4.15 12.71
N THR A 299 -5.97 -4.23 12.37
CA THR A 299 -7.05 -4.59 13.30
C THR A 299 -7.82 -5.79 12.76
N GLY A 300 -8.42 -6.57 13.67
CA GLY A 300 -9.15 -7.79 13.32
C GLY A 300 -10.44 -7.97 14.15
N PRO A 301 -11.40 -8.76 13.64
CA PRO A 301 -12.68 -9.02 14.33
C PRO A 301 -12.51 -9.92 15.58
N GLU A 302 -11.34 -10.50 15.79
CA GLU A 302 -11.09 -11.38 16.92
C GLU A 302 -11.12 -10.65 18.28
N ALA A 303 -11.23 -11.42 19.37
CA ALA A 303 -11.37 -10.90 20.73
C ALA A 303 -12.51 -9.87 20.86
N GLY A 304 -13.71 -10.23 20.36
CA GLY A 304 -14.89 -9.36 20.43
C GLY A 304 -14.76 -8.08 19.60
N GLY A 305 -13.97 -8.13 18.53
CA GLY A 305 -13.66 -7.00 17.67
C GLY A 305 -12.59 -6.06 18.20
N GLY A 306 -11.85 -6.45 19.23
CA GLY A 306 -10.85 -5.64 19.91
C GLY A 306 -9.40 -5.87 19.47
N ALA A 307 -9.13 -6.80 18.55
CA ALA A 307 -7.76 -7.18 18.22
C ALA A 307 -7.00 -6.06 17.48
N VAL A 308 -5.83 -5.70 17.99
CA VAL A 308 -4.88 -4.74 17.40
C VAL A 308 -3.52 -5.43 17.24
N TYR A 309 -3.03 -5.53 16.02
CA TYR A 309 -1.77 -6.18 15.65
C TYR A 309 -0.71 -5.13 15.34
N VAL A 310 0.19 -4.90 16.29
CA VAL A 310 1.22 -3.84 16.21
C VAL A 310 2.59 -4.42 16.46
N ALA A 311 3.59 -3.99 15.69
CA ALA A 311 4.97 -4.44 15.86
C ALA A 311 5.85 -3.27 16.30
N SER A 312 6.52 -3.45 17.44
CA SER A 312 7.65 -2.59 17.83
C SER A 312 8.91 -3.01 17.09
N ASN A 313 10.04 -2.36 17.34
CA ASN A 313 11.34 -2.77 16.81
C ASN A 313 11.89 -4.11 17.38
N THR A 314 11.22 -4.71 18.36
CA THR A 314 11.65 -5.97 19.00
C THR A 314 10.58 -7.04 19.04
N THR A 315 9.29 -6.66 18.99
CA THR A 315 8.20 -7.54 19.39
C THR A 315 6.95 -7.30 18.56
N MET A 316 6.35 -8.39 18.08
CA MET A 316 5.03 -8.41 17.49
C MET A 316 3.99 -8.59 18.60
N TYR A 317 3.02 -7.70 18.67
CA TYR A 317 1.93 -7.74 19.65
C TYR A 317 0.59 -7.99 18.97
N ARG A 318 -0.25 -8.78 19.64
CA ARG A 318 -1.70 -8.60 19.58
C ARG A 318 -2.14 -8.02 20.91
N LEU A 319 -2.57 -6.76 20.90
CA LEU A 319 -3.29 -6.13 22.01
C LEU A 319 -4.80 -6.34 21.82
N VAL A 320 -5.56 -6.20 22.91
CA VAL A 320 -7.02 -6.31 22.89
C VAL A 320 -7.66 -5.06 23.49
N VAL A 321 -8.52 -4.41 22.73
CA VAL A 321 -9.39 -3.33 23.19
C VAL A 321 -10.72 -3.93 23.62
N ASP A 322 -11.07 -3.83 24.89
CA ASP A 322 -12.35 -4.34 25.38
C ASP A 322 -13.53 -3.42 25.02
N LYS A 323 -14.74 -3.83 25.41
CA LYS A 323 -15.97 -3.08 25.16
C LYS A 323 -16.01 -1.68 25.81
N ALA A 324 -15.20 -1.44 26.84
CA ALA A 324 -15.07 -0.15 27.52
C ALA A 324 -13.93 0.70 26.95
N GLY A 325 -13.21 0.20 25.93
CA GLY A 325 -12.10 0.90 25.30
C GLY A 325 -10.77 0.69 26.03
N LYS A 326 -10.71 -0.20 27.03
CA LYS A 326 -9.49 -0.49 27.78
C LYS A 326 -8.57 -1.42 26.98
N LEU A 327 -7.27 -1.15 27.01
CA LEU A 327 -6.24 -1.95 26.38
C LEU A 327 -5.77 -3.06 27.32
N HIS A 328 -5.67 -4.27 26.78
CA HIS A 328 -5.18 -5.45 27.47
C HIS A 328 -4.02 -6.07 26.69
N SER A 329 -3.00 -6.50 27.44
CA SER A 329 -1.82 -7.20 26.93
C SER A 329 -1.66 -8.60 27.54
N ASP A 330 -2.63 -9.05 28.34
CA ASP A 330 -2.62 -10.35 29.00
C ASP A 330 -3.31 -11.45 28.18
N ALA A 331 -2.86 -12.69 28.37
CA ALA A 331 -3.37 -13.83 27.64
C ALA A 331 -4.85 -14.17 27.94
N ALA A 332 -5.38 -13.82 29.12
CA ALA A 332 -6.77 -14.11 29.47
C ALA A 332 -7.75 -13.23 28.66
N SER A 333 -7.32 -12.02 28.30
CA SER A 333 -8.01 -11.15 27.37
C SER A 333 -7.85 -11.57 25.90
N GLY A 334 -7.01 -12.58 25.61
CA GLY A 334 -6.70 -13.04 24.25
C GLY A 334 -5.56 -12.27 23.57
N ALA A 335 -4.82 -11.45 24.32
CA ALA A 335 -3.62 -10.78 23.84
C ALA A 335 -2.43 -11.75 23.81
N TRP A 336 -1.44 -11.44 22.98
CA TRP A 336 -0.18 -12.17 22.94
C TRP A 336 0.95 -11.27 22.46
N GLN A 337 2.19 -11.69 22.72
CA GLN A 337 3.37 -11.05 22.18
C GLN A 337 4.37 -12.12 21.70
N SER A 338 5.20 -11.76 20.73
CA SER A 338 6.26 -12.62 20.22
C SER A 338 7.50 -11.79 19.87
N PRO A 339 8.69 -12.13 20.41
CA PRO A 339 9.92 -11.56 19.89
C PRO A 339 10.12 -12.01 18.43
N TYR A 340 10.88 -11.21 17.71
CA TYR A 340 11.38 -11.51 16.37
C TYR A 340 12.79 -10.91 16.21
N GLU A 341 13.50 -11.27 15.14
CA GLU A 341 14.88 -10.82 14.93
C GLU A 341 14.96 -9.29 14.78
N ARG A 342 15.65 -8.66 15.73
CA ARG A 342 16.01 -7.24 15.66
C ARG A 342 17.23 -7.06 14.77
N GLY A 343 17.30 -5.92 14.12
CA GLY A 343 18.38 -5.52 13.24
C GLY A 343 19.37 -4.54 13.85
N VAL A 344 19.99 -3.81 12.93
CA VAL A 344 20.79 -2.62 13.21
C VAL A 344 20.18 -1.42 12.50
N ARG A 345 20.45 -0.21 13.00
CA ARG A 345 20.02 1.01 12.32
C ARG A 345 20.80 1.19 11.01
N MET A 346 20.08 1.23 9.90
CA MET A 346 20.65 1.39 8.55
C MET A 346 20.51 2.82 8.02
N PRO A 347 21.17 3.19 6.89
CA PRO A 347 20.92 4.44 6.17
C PRO A 347 19.43 4.69 5.87
N ALA A 348 19.08 5.93 5.52
CA ALA A 348 17.73 6.22 5.03
C ALA A 348 17.42 5.34 3.81
N PRO A 349 16.17 4.88 3.63
CA PRO A 349 14.97 5.31 4.34
C PRO A 349 14.71 4.63 5.69
N LYS A 350 15.55 3.69 6.14
CA LYS A 350 15.33 2.96 7.39
C LYS A 350 15.24 3.89 8.61
N LEU A 351 14.16 3.78 9.40
CA LEU A 351 13.90 4.68 10.53
C LEU A 351 14.65 4.26 11.81
N ALA A 352 14.68 2.96 12.09
CA ALA A 352 15.38 2.37 13.24
C ALA A 352 15.77 0.91 12.94
N ASP A 353 15.81 0.05 13.95
CA ASP A 353 16.50 -1.24 13.93
C ASP A 353 15.58 -2.46 14.06
N GLY A 354 14.28 -2.32 13.78
CA GLY A 354 13.36 -3.46 13.71
C GLY A 354 12.57 -3.47 12.41
N THR A 355 11.36 -4.04 12.46
CA THR A 355 10.47 -4.07 11.31
C THR A 355 10.23 -2.65 10.76
N GLY A 356 10.22 -2.53 9.43
CA GLY A 356 9.73 -1.34 8.75
C GLY A 356 8.34 -1.53 8.13
N SER A 357 7.71 -2.69 8.33
CA SER A 357 6.41 -3.02 7.74
C SER A 357 5.28 -2.83 8.75
N THR A 358 4.17 -2.20 8.34
CA THR A 358 2.87 -2.39 9.01
C THR A 358 2.55 -3.89 9.01
N PRO A 359 2.17 -4.49 10.16
CA PRO A 359 1.71 -5.88 10.18
C PRO A 359 0.53 -6.12 9.25
N THR A 360 0.64 -7.16 8.42
CA THR A 360 -0.40 -7.52 7.44
C THR A 360 -1.08 -8.83 7.84
N LEU A 361 -2.41 -8.88 7.79
CA LEU A 361 -3.15 -10.10 8.11
C LEU A 361 -3.38 -10.97 6.86
N MET A 362 -3.23 -12.28 7.02
CA MET A 362 -3.48 -13.29 5.97
C MET A 362 -4.40 -14.41 6.48
N GLY A 363 -4.95 -15.17 5.53
CA GLY A 363 -5.78 -16.36 5.81
C GLY A 363 -7.16 -16.01 6.33
N PHE A 364 -8.06 -15.59 5.45
CA PHE A 364 -9.44 -15.23 5.81
C PHE A 364 -10.46 -16.34 5.55
N GLY A 365 -10.07 -17.37 4.79
CA GLY A 365 -10.89 -18.55 4.57
C GLY A 365 -11.03 -19.40 5.84
N ALA A 366 -12.18 -20.04 6.02
CA ALA A 366 -12.50 -20.82 7.21
C ALA A 366 -11.53 -21.98 7.53
N LYS A 367 -10.76 -22.46 6.55
CA LYS A 367 -9.78 -23.55 6.68
C LYS A 367 -8.33 -23.08 6.47
N GLN A 368 -8.11 -21.79 6.34
CA GLN A 368 -6.77 -21.24 6.14
C GLN A 368 -6.11 -20.94 7.49
N ASP A 369 -4.79 -21.08 7.51
CA ASP A 369 -3.93 -20.56 8.56
C ASP A 369 -4.11 -19.06 8.66
N LYS A 370 -4.56 -18.61 9.82
CA LYS A 370 -4.71 -17.19 10.12
C LYS A 370 -3.39 -16.64 10.63
N LEU A 371 -2.82 -15.71 9.87
CA LEU A 371 -1.47 -15.22 10.10
C LEU A 371 -1.43 -13.70 10.26
N VAL A 372 -0.43 -13.25 11.00
CA VAL A 372 0.09 -11.88 10.97
C VAL A 372 1.47 -11.95 10.33
N VAL A 373 1.77 -11.07 9.37
CA VAL A 373 3.00 -11.12 8.59
C VAL A 373 3.73 -9.78 8.65
N ILE A 374 5.05 -9.84 8.86
CA ILE A 374 5.96 -8.68 8.83
C ILE A 374 7.24 -9.03 8.08
N THR A 375 8.02 -8.01 7.73
CA THR A 375 9.46 -8.16 7.49
C THR A 375 10.24 -7.80 8.76
N ASP A 376 11.20 -8.63 9.17
CA ASP A 376 11.99 -8.38 10.40
C ASP A 376 13.17 -7.42 10.19
N GLY A 377 14.01 -7.23 11.22
CA GLY A 377 15.14 -6.29 11.21
C GLY A 377 16.45 -6.85 10.64
N ALA A 378 16.55 -8.14 10.30
CA ALA A 378 17.80 -8.75 9.87
C ALA A 378 18.41 -8.04 8.64
N SER A 379 19.74 -8.00 8.49
CA SER A 379 20.39 -7.29 7.37
C SER A 379 19.84 -7.71 6.00
N LYS A 380 19.58 -9.00 5.82
CA LYS A 380 18.62 -9.49 4.83
C LYS A 380 17.37 -9.90 5.61
N MET A 381 16.31 -9.09 5.52
CA MET A 381 15.08 -9.29 6.26
C MET A 381 14.53 -10.69 6.03
N ASN A 382 13.93 -11.29 7.06
CA ASN A 382 13.06 -12.43 6.89
C ASN A 382 11.61 -11.97 6.70
N LEU A 383 10.85 -12.70 5.88
CA LEU A 383 9.40 -12.66 5.89
C LEU A 383 8.92 -13.58 7.02
N VAL A 384 8.32 -13.00 8.06
CA VAL A 384 7.95 -13.70 9.29
C VAL A 384 6.44 -13.79 9.39
N ALA A 385 5.92 -15.00 9.58
CA ALA A 385 4.50 -15.26 9.83
C ALA A 385 4.27 -15.71 11.27
N PHE A 386 3.32 -15.08 11.96
CA PHE A 386 2.89 -15.42 13.31
C PHE A 386 1.48 -16.01 13.29
N TRP A 387 1.22 -17.01 14.12
CA TRP A 387 -0.14 -17.49 14.37
C TRP A 387 -1.01 -16.37 14.97
N ARG A 388 -1.98 -15.88 14.20
CA ARG A 388 -2.88 -14.78 14.58
C ARG A 388 -3.81 -15.17 15.73
N ASP A 389 -4.30 -16.40 15.65
CA ASP A 389 -5.22 -17.04 16.61
C ASP A 389 -4.46 -17.98 17.57
N GLY A 390 -5.08 -19.05 18.06
CA GLY A 390 -4.40 -20.07 18.85
C GLY A 390 -3.27 -20.73 18.05
N ILE A 391 -2.17 -21.05 18.73
CA ILE A 391 -1.12 -21.90 18.14
C ILE A 391 -1.74 -23.29 17.92
N PRO A 392 -1.59 -23.91 16.73
CA PRO A 392 -2.14 -25.25 16.48
C PRO A 392 -1.70 -26.27 17.53
N ALA A 393 -2.62 -27.16 17.93
CA ALA A 393 -2.33 -28.17 18.93
C ALA A 393 -1.18 -29.08 18.46
N GLY A 394 -0.20 -29.31 19.35
CA GLY A 394 0.98 -30.10 19.03
C GLY A 394 2.03 -29.38 18.16
N TRP A 395 1.82 -28.12 17.82
CA TRP A 395 2.82 -27.31 17.12
C TRP A 395 4.08 -27.18 17.96
N LYS A 396 5.23 -27.36 17.31
CA LYS A 396 6.54 -27.16 17.90
C LYS A 396 7.21 -25.98 17.23
N GLN A 397 7.85 -25.14 18.03
CA GLN A 397 8.68 -24.05 17.53
C GLN A 397 9.67 -24.58 16.49
N LYS A 398 9.67 -23.97 15.31
CA LYS A 398 10.62 -24.32 14.25
C LYS A 398 12.05 -23.91 14.63
N PRO A 399 13.08 -24.64 14.18
CA PRO A 399 14.47 -24.22 14.39
C PRO A 399 14.73 -22.79 13.92
N GLY A 400 15.46 -22.00 14.71
CA GLY A 400 15.78 -20.60 14.40
C GLY A 400 14.68 -19.58 14.69
N ALA A 401 13.43 -20.00 14.85
CA ALA A 401 12.38 -19.09 15.33
C ALA A 401 12.62 -18.71 16.79
N MET A 402 12.34 -17.47 17.17
CA MET A 402 12.51 -16.97 18.55
C MET A 402 11.33 -17.34 19.47
N SER A 403 10.25 -17.89 18.93
CA SER A 403 9.00 -18.13 19.65
C SER A 403 8.16 -19.19 18.95
N PRO A 404 7.39 -20.03 19.67
CA PRO A 404 6.45 -20.97 19.06
C PRO A 404 5.28 -20.26 18.34
N ARG A 405 5.09 -18.95 18.58
CA ARG A 405 4.12 -18.11 17.88
C ARG A 405 4.48 -17.89 16.42
N ILE A 406 5.77 -17.93 16.07
CA ILE A 406 6.25 -17.84 14.70
C ILE A 406 5.91 -19.17 14.00
N ALA A 407 4.95 -19.10 13.08
CA ALA A 407 4.50 -20.21 12.26
C ALA A 407 5.58 -20.57 11.22
N ASP A 408 6.20 -19.56 10.62
CA ASP A 408 7.39 -19.74 9.81
C ASP A 408 8.13 -18.43 9.59
N GLN A 409 9.39 -18.52 9.18
CA GLN A 409 10.15 -17.39 8.70
C GLN A 409 11.08 -17.83 7.57
N ILE A 410 11.23 -16.99 6.55
CA ILE A 410 12.12 -17.25 5.42
C ILE A 410 12.94 -15.99 5.10
N GLN A 411 14.25 -16.15 4.89
CA GLN A 411 15.08 -15.03 4.47
C GLN A 411 14.68 -14.55 3.08
N VAL A 412 14.53 -13.24 2.92
CA VAL A 412 14.23 -12.60 1.65
C VAL A 412 15.55 -12.34 0.92
N ASP A 413 16.03 -13.35 0.19
CA ASP A 413 17.21 -13.20 -0.66
C ASP A 413 16.84 -12.67 -2.05
N MET A 414 17.16 -11.41 -2.32
CA MET A 414 16.87 -10.76 -3.59
C MET A 414 18.06 -10.78 -4.57
N GLY A 415 19.06 -11.61 -4.30
CA GLY A 415 20.19 -11.86 -5.18
C GLY A 415 21.55 -11.70 -4.48
N PRO A 416 22.59 -12.38 -4.97
CA PRO A 416 23.87 -12.49 -4.28
C PRO A 416 24.65 -11.17 -4.20
N GLY A 417 24.33 -10.19 -5.06
CA GLY A 417 24.97 -8.87 -5.04
C GLY A 417 24.50 -7.94 -3.92
N LEU A 418 23.43 -8.31 -3.21
CA LEU A 418 22.82 -7.46 -2.18
C LEU A 418 23.33 -7.86 -0.80
N LYS A 419 24.05 -6.93 -0.14
CA LYS A 419 24.50 -7.12 1.24
C LYS A 419 23.37 -6.88 2.25
N VAL A 420 22.46 -5.98 1.90
CA VAL A 420 21.31 -5.58 2.72
C VAL A 420 20.06 -5.68 1.86
N VAL A 421 19.01 -6.27 2.42
CA VAL A 421 17.65 -6.31 1.87
C VAL A 421 16.70 -5.94 3.00
N GLN A 422 16.11 -4.76 2.92
CA GLN A 422 15.25 -4.21 3.97
C GLN A 422 14.16 -3.33 3.36
N SER A 423 13.06 -3.17 4.08
CA SER A 423 11.87 -2.45 3.62
C SER A 423 11.34 -1.53 4.72
N GLU A 424 10.85 -0.37 4.33
CA GLU A 424 9.96 0.50 5.14
C GLU A 424 8.53 0.51 4.56
N GLN A 425 8.23 -0.41 3.64
CA GLN A 425 6.89 -0.68 3.12
C GLN A 425 6.31 -1.96 3.75
N SER A 426 4.99 -1.99 3.88
CA SER A 426 4.20 -3.17 4.27
C SER A 426 4.32 -4.32 3.27
N VAL A 427 3.98 -5.52 3.75
CA VAL A 427 3.88 -6.72 2.92
C VAL A 427 2.55 -6.68 2.17
N ALA A 428 2.58 -6.60 0.84
CA ALA A 428 1.34 -6.71 0.07
C ALA A 428 0.91 -8.18 0.04
N ALA A 429 -0.32 -8.49 0.49
CA ALA A 429 -0.81 -9.85 0.65
C ALA A 429 -2.14 -10.09 -0.05
N PHE A 430 -2.29 -11.23 -0.72
CA PHE A 430 -3.53 -11.62 -1.37
C PHE A 430 -3.68 -13.15 -1.41
N GLY A 431 -4.67 -13.68 -0.69
CA GLY A 431 -4.80 -15.12 -0.49
C GLY A 431 -3.56 -15.68 0.21
N ASP A 432 -2.88 -16.62 -0.45
CA ASP A 432 -1.63 -17.21 0.06
C ASP A 432 -0.37 -16.46 -0.40
N TYR A 433 -0.49 -15.42 -1.24
CA TYR A 433 0.66 -14.68 -1.77
C TYR A 433 1.06 -13.54 -0.84
N ALA A 434 2.36 -13.33 -0.71
CA ALA A 434 2.99 -12.19 -0.06
C ALA A 434 4.06 -11.60 -1.00
N PHE A 435 4.01 -10.29 -1.23
CA PHE A 435 4.94 -9.56 -2.08
C PHE A 435 5.69 -8.50 -1.26
N VAL A 436 7.01 -8.46 -1.45
CA VAL A 436 7.92 -7.57 -0.72
C VAL A 436 8.90 -6.90 -1.67
N VAL A 437 9.34 -5.71 -1.27
CA VAL A 437 10.28 -4.86 -2.03
C VAL A 437 11.52 -4.56 -1.19
N ASN A 438 12.66 -4.34 -1.84
CA ASN A 438 13.83 -3.75 -1.19
C ASN A 438 13.80 -2.22 -1.32
N ASN A 439 14.04 -1.50 -0.23
CA ASN A 439 14.19 -0.04 -0.22
C ASN A 439 15.61 0.42 0.10
N MET A 440 16.55 -0.50 0.35
CA MET A 440 17.93 -0.16 0.64
C MET A 440 18.78 -0.15 -0.63
N ALA A 441 19.37 1.01 -0.92
CA ALA A 441 20.33 1.13 -2.01
C ALA A 441 21.60 0.33 -1.69
N ASN A 442 22.26 -0.20 -2.73
CA ASN A 442 23.55 -0.87 -2.59
C ASN A 442 24.74 0.10 -2.54
N ASP A 443 24.50 1.36 -2.92
CA ASP A 443 25.49 2.42 -3.01
C ASP A 443 25.29 3.40 -1.85
N ASP A 444 26.32 3.53 -1.01
CA ASP A 444 26.33 4.41 0.16
C ASP A 444 26.86 5.82 -0.16
N THR A 445 26.97 6.20 -1.44
CA THR A 445 27.44 7.53 -1.84
C THR A 445 26.60 8.61 -1.16
N PRO A 446 27.22 9.49 -0.33
CA PRO A 446 26.49 10.51 0.40
C PRO A 446 25.67 11.42 -0.52
N GLN A 447 24.51 11.84 -0.03
CA GLN A 447 23.66 12.82 -0.69
C GLN A 447 23.98 14.22 -0.16
N LEU A 448 23.71 15.25 -0.98
CA LEU A 448 23.93 16.65 -0.59
C LEU A 448 23.03 17.10 0.58
N HIS A 449 21.91 16.40 0.80
CA HIS A 449 20.99 16.63 1.90
C HIS A 449 20.27 15.32 2.28
N GLY A 450 19.92 15.17 3.56
CA GLY A 450 19.34 13.92 4.09
C GLY A 450 17.82 13.92 4.28
N THR A 451 17.08 14.96 3.83
CA THR A 451 15.62 14.98 3.96
C THR A 451 14.98 13.95 3.03
N HIS A 452 13.94 13.29 3.53
CA HIS A 452 13.27 12.18 2.83
C HIS A 452 12.78 12.59 1.44
N GLN A 453 12.26 13.82 1.32
CA GLN A 453 11.80 14.38 0.05
C GLN A 453 12.92 14.50 -1.00
N TYR A 454 14.09 14.97 -0.60
CA TYR A 454 15.23 15.09 -1.52
C TYR A 454 15.75 13.71 -1.93
N VAL A 455 15.92 12.81 -0.96
CA VAL A 455 16.36 11.42 -1.21
C VAL A 455 15.43 10.70 -2.18
N SER A 456 14.12 10.78 -1.94
CA SER A 456 13.10 10.12 -2.77
C SER A 456 13.07 10.67 -4.20
N MET A 457 13.38 11.96 -4.42
CA MET A 457 13.46 12.56 -5.76
C MET A 457 14.67 12.07 -6.56
N LEU A 458 15.82 11.87 -5.91
CA LEU A 458 17.05 11.43 -6.58
C LEU A 458 17.07 9.93 -6.88
N THR A 459 16.47 9.12 -6.00
CA THR A 459 16.54 7.66 -6.04
C THR A 459 15.90 7.10 -7.31
N GLY A 460 16.70 6.40 -8.12
CA GLY A 460 16.29 5.87 -9.43
C GLY A 460 16.27 6.91 -10.57
N ALA A 461 16.40 8.20 -10.27
CA ALA A 461 16.48 9.27 -11.27
C ALA A 461 17.94 9.65 -11.58
N THR A 462 18.63 10.30 -10.64
CA THR A 462 20.04 10.69 -10.79
C THR A 462 21.00 9.67 -10.16
N ARG A 463 20.48 8.80 -9.29
CA ARG A 463 21.20 7.81 -8.50
C ARG A 463 20.62 6.41 -8.70
N PRO A 464 21.38 5.33 -8.47
CA PRO A 464 20.82 3.98 -8.54
C PRO A 464 19.71 3.82 -7.50
N GLY A 465 18.61 3.20 -7.91
CA GLY A 465 17.56 2.79 -6.99
C GLY A 465 17.91 1.49 -6.25
N PRO A 466 17.24 1.19 -5.12
CA PRO A 466 17.33 -0.11 -4.47
C PRO A 466 16.77 -1.18 -5.40
N THR A 467 17.50 -2.27 -5.60
CA THR A 467 17.12 -3.36 -6.51
C THR A 467 16.62 -4.57 -5.74
N GLY A 468 15.64 -5.26 -6.29
CA GLY A 468 15.08 -6.48 -5.73
C GLY A 468 13.62 -6.32 -5.34
N VAL A 469 12.80 -7.24 -5.85
CA VAL A 469 11.45 -7.53 -5.36
C VAL A 469 11.24 -9.04 -5.35
N ALA A 470 10.36 -9.54 -4.49
CA ALA A 470 10.12 -10.98 -4.38
C ALA A 470 8.68 -11.30 -4.00
N THR A 471 8.20 -12.43 -4.50
CA THR A 471 6.92 -13.03 -4.06
C THR A 471 7.19 -14.34 -3.35
N PHE A 472 6.43 -14.56 -2.29
CA PHE A 472 6.38 -15.79 -1.51
C PHE A 472 4.94 -16.30 -1.48
N LYS A 473 4.79 -17.60 -1.30
CA LYS A 473 3.49 -18.25 -1.17
C LYS A 473 3.46 -19.06 0.11
N TRP A 474 2.40 -18.89 0.89
CA TRP A 474 2.14 -19.70 2.07
C TRP A 474 1.60 -21.08 1.66
N ASP A 475 2.21 -22.14 2.18
CA ASP A 475 1.70 -23.50 2.04
C ASP A 475 0.85 -23.85 3.26
N GLN A 476 -0.47 -23.84 3.07
CA GLN A 476 -1.48 -24.15 4.08
C GLN A 476 -1.34 -25.57 4.68
N LYS A 477 -0.75 -26.53 3.95
CA LYS A 477 -0.58 -27.91 4.44
C LYS A 477 0.72 -28.07 5.21
N ALA A 478 1.78 -27.42 4.75
CA ALA A 478 3.08 -27.46 5.39
C ALA A 478 3.21 -26.44 6.53
N HIS A 479 2.26 -25.50 6.66
CA HIS A 479 2.31 -24.37 7.56
C HIS A 479 3.64 -23.61 7.41
N GLY A 480 3.97 -23.21 6.18
CA GLY A 480 5.26 -22.59 5.90
C GLY A 480 5.38 -21.84 4.58
N TRP A 481 6.40 -21.01 4.50
CA TRP A 481 6.70 -20.20 3.33
C TRP A 481 7.40 -20.99 2.23
N LYS A 482 7.06 -20.65 0.98
CA LYS A 482 7.79 -21.03 -0.21
C LYS A 482 8.16 -19.78 -0.99
N ALA A 483 9.43 -19.64 -1.36
CA ALA A 483 9.84 -18.64 -2.34
C ALA A 483 9.15 -18.94 -3.67
N GLN A 484 8.42 -17.97 -4.22
CA GLN A 484 7.70 -18.13 -5.48
C GLN A 484 8.57 -17.66 -6.65
N TRP A 485 9.12 -16.45 -6.54
CA TRP A 485 10.11 -15.91 -7.47
C TRP A 485 10.78 -14.66 -6.89
N VAL A 486 11.91 -14.28 -7.49
CA VAL A 486 12.69 -13.10 -7.16
C VAL A 486 13.03 -12.35 -8.46
N ARG A 487 13.00 -11.03 -8.41
CA ARG A 487 13.32 -10.14 -9.54
C ARG A 487 14.36 -9.09 -9.12
N PRO A 488 15.67 -9.39 -9.27
CA PRO A 488 16.75 -8.45 -8.93
C PRO A 488 16.84 -7.27 -9.90
N ASP A 489 16.20 -7.35 -11.06
CA ASP A 489 16.22 -6.33 -12.10
C ASP A 489 15.13 -5.27 -11.94
N VAL A 490 14.28 -5.37 -10.90
CA VAL A 490 13.24 -4.40 -10.59
C VAL A 490 13.69 -3.57 -9.38
N SER A 491 13.51 -2.26 -9.47
CA SER A 491 13.78 -1.31 -8.40
C SER A 491 12.48 -0.66 -7.95
N SER A 492 12.25 -0.61 -6.63
CA SER A 492 11.09 0.04 -6.00
C SER A 492 11.54 1.25 -5.19
N ILE A 493 11.01 2.44 -5.49
CA ILE A 493 11.54 3.69 -4.90
C ILE A 493 10.76 4.20 -3.68
N SER A 494 10.63 3.34 -2.68
CA SER A 494 9.95 3.65 -1.41
C SER A 494 8.52 4.14 -1.61
N VAL A 495 7.74 3.38 -2.39
CA VAL A 495 6.28 3.53 -2.57
C VAL A 495 5.68 2.19 -2.17
N VAL A 496 4.60 2.18 -1.37
CA VAL A 496 4.03 0.91 -0.89
C VAL A 496 3.48 0.13 -2.10
N PRO A 497 3.95 -1.11 -2.31
CA PRO A 497 3.49 -1.92 -3.43
C PRO A 497 2.04 -2.37 -3.21
N MET A 498 1.42 -2.92 -4.26
CA MET A 498 0.10 -3.53 -4.10
C MET A 498 -0.04 -4.85 -4.87
N ILE A 499 -1.07 -5.64 -4.54
CA ILE A 499 -1.51 -6.77 -5.35
C ILE A 499 -2.88 -6.48 -5.99
N SER A 500 -2.96 -6.58 -7.32
CA SER A 500 -4.21 -6.63 -8.06
C SER A 500 -4.68 -8.09 -8.15
N GLY A 501 -5.68 -8.43 -7.35
CA GLY A 501 -6.16 -9.80 -7.18
C GLY A 501 -6.71 -10.41 -8.46
N ALA A 502 -7.72 -9.79 -9.08
CA ALA A 502 -8.26 -10.29 -10.35
C ALA A 502 -7.31 -10.11 -11.54
N GLY A 503 -6.35 -9.18 -11.45
CA GLY A 503 -5.27 -9.04 -12.44
C GLY A 503 -4.17 -10.09 -12.28
N HIS A 504 -4.19 -10.82 -11.16
CA HIS A 504 -3.20 -11.82 -10.74
C HIS A 504 -1.76 -11.28 -10.86
N MET A 505 -1.53 -10.08 -10.33
CA MET A 505 -0.22 -9.42 -10.40
C MET A 505 0.11 -8.61 -9.15
N ALA A 506 1.38 -8.63 -8.76
CA ALA A 506 1.98 -7.66 -7.85
C ALA A 506 2.45 -6.44 -8.64
N VAL A 507 2.31 -5.23 -8.09
CA VAL A 507 2.62 -3.96 -8.76
C VAL A 507 3.50 -3.09 -7.87
N THR A 508 4.54 -2.52 -8.46
CA THR A 508 5.40 -1.50 -7.82
C THR A 508 5.58 -0.30 -8.73
N ASP A 509 5.75 0.89 -8.14
CA ASP A 509 6.30 2.08 -8.80
C ASP A 509 7.83 2.05 -8.69
N GLY A 510 8.53 2.29 -9.80
CA GLY A 510 9.98 2.42 -9.82
C GLY A 510 10.59 2.22 -11.20
N TYR A 511 11.69 1.47 -11.27
CA TYR A 511 12.56 1.42 -12.44
C TYR A 511 13.00 -0.02 -12.74
N PHE A 512 13.39 -0.28 -13.99
CA PHE A 512 14.23 -1.44 -14.29
C PHE A 512 15.69 -1.10 -14.02
N ALA A 513 16.45 -2.06 -13.47
CA ALA A 513 17.88 -1.91 -13.22
C ALA A 513 18.61 -1.45 -14.51
N GLY A 514 19.41 -0.39 -14.39
CA GLY A 514 20.12 0.21 -15.51
C GLY A 514 19.31 1.17 -16.40
N LYS A 515 18.01 1.39 -16.11
CA LYS A 515 17.15 2.38 -16.80
C LYS A 515 16.80 3.54 -15.88
N TRP A 516 17.82 4.30 -15.48
CA TRP A 516 17.62 5.42 -14.56
C TRP A 516 16.86 6.55 -15.24
N ASN A 517 16.09 7.29 -14.45
CA ASN A 517 15.25 8.39 -14.88
C ASN A 517 14.19 8.01 -15.95
N ASP A 518 13.93 6.70 -16.10
CA ASP A 518 12.86 6.16 -16.95
C ASP A 518 11.92 5.31 -16.10
N ARG A 519 10.94 5.97 -15.48
CA ARG A 519 10.06 5.37 -14.46
C ARG A 519 8.94 4.54 -15.09
N TYR A 520 8.54 3.51 -14.35
CA TYR A 520 7.46 2.60 -14.68
C TYR A 520 6.61 2.26 -13.45
N TYR A 521 5.33 1.97 -13.70
CA TYR A 521 4.62 0.99 -12.88
C TYR A 521 4.85 -0.39 -13.49
N ILE A 522 5.29 -1.35 -12.67
CA ILE A 522 5.72 -2.67 -13.12
C ILE A 522 4.80 -3.70 -12.48
N GLY A 523 3.93 -4.32 -13.28
CA GLY A 523 3.09 -5.43 -12.87
C GLY A 523 3.73 -6.77 -13.20
N MET A 524 3.87 -7.63 -12.20
CA MET A 524 4.49 -8.95 -12.28
C MET A 524 3.48 -10.02 -11.91
N ASP A 525 3.35 -11.03 -12.75
CA ASP A 525 2.45 -12.16 -12.52
C ASP A 525 2.79 -12.88 -11.20
N LEU A 526 1.77 -13.14 -10.37
CA LEU A 526 1.99 -13.68 -9.02
C LEU A 526 2.63 -15.07 -9.01
N ASP A 527 2.38 -15.89 -10.03
CA ASP A 527 2.94 -17.24 -10.10
C ASP A 527 4.34 -17.27 -10.68
N THR A 528 4.59 -16.47 -11.72
CA THR A 528 5.78 -16.62 -12.56
C THR A 528 6.80 -15.50 -12.42
N GLY A 529 6.41 -14.36 -11.84
CA GLY A 529 7.24 -13.16 -11.74
C GLY A 529 7.49 -12.48 -13.08
N LYS A 530 6.89 -12.97 -14.17
CA LYS A 530 6.99 -12.34 -15.49
C LYS A 530 6.33 -10.98 -15.46
N THR A 531 6.99 -10.00 -16.09
CA THR A 531 6.38 -8.69 -16.31
C THR A 531 5.17 -8.84 -17.24
N VAL A 532 3.98 -8.62 -16.72
CA VAL A 532 2.69 -8.71 -17.45
C VAL A 532 2.04 -7.35 -17.63
N MET A 533 2.50 -6.33 -16.91
CA MET A 533 2.10 -4.95 -17.12
C MET A 533 3.30 -4.01 -16.99
N THR A 534 3.40 -3.04 -17.90
CA THR A 534 4.25 -1.86 -17.71
C THR A 534 3.47 -0.61 -18.09
N ILE A 535 3.54 0.43 -17.27
CA ILE A 535 3.10 1.78 -17.62
C ILE A 535 4.32 2.69 -17.51
N ARG A 536 4.92 3.03 -18.64
CA ARG A 536 6.07 3.93 -18.73
C ARG A 536 5.63 5.37 -18.52
N THR A 537 6.22 6.04 -17.54
CA THR A 537 5.96 7.44 -17.20
C THR A 537 7.12 8.38 -17.53
N GLY A 538 8.29 7.84 -17.89
CA GLY A 538 9.48 8.63 -18.21
C GLY A 538 10.06 9.30 -16.97
N SER A 539 10.61 10.51 -17.13
CA SER A 539 11.27 11.27 -16.06
C SER A 539 10.34 12.21 -15.27
N ASP A 540 9.06 12.27 -15.63
CA ASP A 540 8.14 13.25 -15.02
C ASP A 540 7.91 12.93 -13.52
N PRO A 541 8.31 13.83 -12.61
CA PRO A 541 8.26 13.56 -11.18
C PRO A 541 6.84 13.66 -10.62
N ILE A 542 5.82 14.06 -11.40
CA ILE A 542 4.42 13.97 -10.95
C ILE A 542 4.00 12.54 -10.62
N PHE A 543 4.68 11.53 -11.19
CA PHE A 543 4.41 10.12 -10.97
C PHE A 543 5.23 9.51 -9.83
N ASN A 544 6.09 10.29 -9.16
CA ASN A 544 6.77 9.79 -7.97
C ASN A 544 5.77 9.67 -6.82
N GLY A 545 5.48 8.45 -6.39
CA GLY A 545 4.49 8.19 -5.34
C GLY A 545 4.82 8.73 -3.95
N MET A 546 6.08 9.05 -3.66
CA MET A 546 6.50 9.65 -2.38
C MET A 546 5.91 8.96 -1.14
N TYR A 547 6.27 7.69 -0.90
CA TYR A 547 5.80 6.85 0.22
C TYR A 547 4.29 6.52 0.22
N ALA A 548 3.49 7.10 -0.66
CA ALA A 548 2.07 6.77 -0.74
C ALA A 548 1.87 5.33 -1.24
N PRO A 549 0.80 4.64 -0.82
CA PRO A 549 0.47 3.36 -1.42
C PRO A 549 0.01 3.50 -2.86
N VAL A 550 0.51 2.62 -3.73
CA VAL A 550 -0.07 2.44 -5.07
C VAL A 550 -1.51 1.97 -4.89
N LYS A 551 -2.46 2.71 -5.45
CA LYS A 551 -3.88 2.37 -5.43
C LYS A 551 -4.48 2.32 -6.82
N ILE A 552 -5.60 1.59 -6.94
CA ILE A 552 -6.42 1.55 -8.15
C ILE A 552 -7.90 1.74 -7.80
N ASP A 553 -8.64 2.30 -8.74
CA ASP A 553 -10.09 2.38 -8.66
C ASP A 553 -10.77 1.08 -9.17
N PRO A 554 -12.11 0.94 -9.05
CA PRO A 554 -12.82 -0.26 -9.50
C PRO A 554 -12.74 -0.52 -11.00
N LYS A 555 -12.31 0.46 -11.81
CA LYS A 555 -12.08 0.31 -13.25
C LYS A 555 -10.64 -0.15 -13.56
N GLY A 556 -9.79 -0.38 -12.55
CA GLY A 556 -8.41 -0.81 -12.73
C GLY A 556 -7.44 0.31 -13.09
N ARG A 557 -7.85 1.58 -12.94
CA ARG A 557 -7.01 2.75 -13.20
C ARG A 557 -6.15 3.02 -11.97
N LEU A 558 -4.85 3.25 -12.15
CA LEU A 558 -4.00 3.71 -11.04
C LEU A 558 -4.54 5.04 -10.53
N PHE A 559 -4.68 5.17 -9.22
CA PHE A 559 -5.27 6.35 -8.62
C PHE A 559 -4.77 6.55 -7.18
N TYR A 560 -3.82 7.45 -6.98
CA TYR A 560 -3.17 7.63 -5.68
C TYR A 560 -2.51 9.00 -5.55
N GLY A 561 -2.21 9.40 -4.31
CA GLY A 561 -1.45 10.62 -4.04
C GLY A 561 0.01 10.45 -4.47
N ALA A 562 0.54 11.42 -5.19
CA ALA A 562 1.92 11.46 -5.64
C ALA A 562 2.57 12.79 -5.23
N ALA A 563 3.86 12.93 -5.46
CA ALA A 563 4.65 14.05 -4.97
C ALA A 563 4.04 15.41 -5.34
N PHE A 564 3.50 15.57 -6.56
CA PHE A 564 2.95 16.84 -7.06
C PHE A 564 1.43 16.90 -7.16
N GLY A 565 0.72 15.89 -6.67
CA GLY A 565 -0.73 15.89 -6.64
C GLY A 565 -1.36 14.51 -6.68
N LEU A 566 -2.68 14.48 -6.77
CA LEU A 566 -3.44 13.28 -6.99
C LEU A 566 -3.39 12.92 -8.47
N VAL A 567 -2.92 11.72 -8.78
CA VAL A 567 -2.76 11.23 -10.15
C VAL A 567 -3.72 10.08 -10.40
N ARG A 568 -4.48 10.15 -11.51
CA ARG A 568 -5.20 9.01 -12.07
C ARG A 568 -4.68 8.68 -13.46
N LEU A 569 -4.39 7.41 -13.71
CA LEU A 569 -3.89 6.92 -14.99
C LEU A 569 -4.85 5.92 -15.63
N ASP A 570 -5.24 6.22 -16.86
CA ASP A 570 -6.17 5.40 -17.64
C ASP A 570 -5.47 4.75 -18.84
N THR A 571 -5.20 3.46 -18.74
CA THR A 571 -4.50 2.70 -19.79
C THR A 571 -5.27 2.64 -21.09
N THR A 572 -6.60 2.83 -21.08
CA THR A 572 -7.41 2.83 -22.31
C THR A 572 -7.11 4.04 -23.21
N LYS A 573 -6.49 5.09 -22.63
CA LYS A 573 -6.07 6.32 -23.32
C LYS A 573 -4.57 6.39 -23.54
N MET A 574 -3.82 5.36 -23.11
CA MET A 574 -2.37 5.29 -23.27
C MET A 574 -1.99 4.77 -24.66
N LYS A 575 -0.75 5.04 -25.06
CA LYS A 575 -0.16 4.41 -26.23
C LYS A 575 0.28 3.00 -25.85
N GLN A 576 -0.22 1.99 -26.54
CA GLN A 576 0.28 0.63 -26.39
C GLN A 576 1.67 0.51 -27.05
N VAL A 577 2.61 -0.11 -26.35
CA VAL A 577 4.00 -0.28 -26.80
C VAL A 577 4.40 -1.76 -26.71
N GLY A 578 5.56 -2.10 -27.28
CA GLY A 578 6.14 -3.43 -27.12
C GLY A 578 6.56 -3.70 -25.67
N PRO A 579 6.62 -4.97 -25.24
CA PRO A 579 7.07 -5.32 -23.90
C PRO A 579 8.51 -4.83 -23.67
N VAL A 580 8.78 -4.35 -22.46
CA VAL A 580 10.14 -3.95 -22.07
C VAL A 580 10.98 -5.22 -21.92
N THR A 581 12.02 -5.37 -22.75
CA THR A 581 13.04 -6.38 -22.51
C THR A 581 13.90 -5.93 -21.33
N SER A 582 13.86 -6.68 -20.23
CA SER A 582 14.87 -6.54 -19.17
C SER A 582 16.07 -7.40 -19.54
N ALA A 583 17.29 -6.85 -19.43
CA ALA A 583 18.51 -7.54 -19.85
C ALA A 583 18.91 -8.72 -18.93
N VAL A 584 18.10 -9.01 -17.90
CA VAL A 584 18.38 -10.00 -16.86
C VAL A 584 17.16 -10.91 -16.70
N GLN A 585 16.81 -11.67 -17.73
CA GLN A 585 15.99 -12.87 -17.58
C GLN A 585 16.94 -14.08 -17.51
N GLY A 586 17.56 -14.28 -16.35
CA GLY A 586 18.51 -15.36 -16.11
C GLY A 586 18.11 -16.22 -14.92
N THR A 587 17.88 -17.51 -15.20
CA THR A 587 17.74 -18.67 -14.29
C THR A 587 16.52 -18.72 -13.36
N ALA A 588 15.47 -19.38 -13.84
CA ALA A 588 14.60 -20.16 -12.96
C ALA A 588 15.45 -21.31 -12.38
N GLY A 589 15.76 -21.24 -11.07
CA GLY A 589 16.29 -22.38 -10.33
C GLY A 589 15.25 -23.49 -10.30
N ARG A 590 15.65 -24.69 -10.73
CA ARG A 590 14.91 -25.93 -10.51
C ARG A 590 14.91 -26.33 -9.05
#